data_AF-A0A0S7X3Z9-F1
#
_entry.id   AF-A0A0S7X3Z9-F1
#
_cell.length_a   1.000
_cell.length_b   1.000
_cell.length_c   1.000
_cell.angle_alpha   90.00
_cell.angle_beta   90.00
_cell.angle_gamma   90.00
#
_symmetry.space_group_name_H-M   'P 1'
#
loop_
_entity.id
_entity.type
_entity.pdbx_description
1 polymer ?
#
loop_
_entity_poly.entity_id
_entity_poly.type
_entity_poly.pdbx_seq_one_letter_code
_entity_poly.pdbx_strand_id
1 'polypeptide(L)'
;MTPKKFSKNLTGQGIKMIDIIFLILAILFSVFYGVFWKQIWVMPLSPGLTKSRLLHEVWFNFIGSLTGWICLYIIYKSLSAFTWQTVVINISWQHIFLFIIALTGITGLLPYILWSISRVVDQIIGKILKK
;
A
#
# COMPACT_ATOMS: atom_id res chain seq x y z
N MET A 1 -0.54 -37.36 -27.97
CA MET A 1 -0.66 -35.97 -27.44
C MET A 1 -1.02 -36.08 -25.98
N THR A 2 -0.09 -35.80 -25.08
CA THR A 2 -0.25 -36.03 -23.63
C THR A 2 -1.00 -34.87 -22.95
N PRO A 3 -2.03 -35.14 -22.12
CA PRO A 3 -2.93 -34.13 -21.53
C PRO A 3 -2.26 -33.17 -20.52
N LYS A 4 -1.00 -33.41 -20.13
CA LYS A 4 -0.28 -32.57 -19.16
C LYS A 4 0.17 -31.19 -19.69
N LYS A 5 0.31 -31.02 -21.02
CA LYS A 5 0.79 -29.74 -21.59
C LYS A 5 -0.31 -28.67 -21.69
N PHE A 6 -1.58 -29.06 -21.79
CA PHE A 6 -2.70 -28.12 -21.96
C PHE A 6 -3.07 -27.43 -20.63
N SER A 7 -3.00 -28.15 -19.51
CA SER A 7 -3.29 -27.62 -18.17
C SER A 7 -2.30 -26.53 -17.71
N LYS A 8 -1.00 -26.65 -18.01
CA LYS A 8 0.02 -25.66 -17.61
C LYS A 8 -0.15 -24.28 -18.26
N ASN A 9 -0.70 -24.23 -19.48
CA ASN A 9 -0.89 -22.97 -20.20
C ASN A 9 -2.06 -22.15 -19.65
N LEU A 10 -3.14 -22.82 -19.21
CA LEU A 10 -4.31 -22.15 -18.61
C LEU A 10 -4.00 -21.57 -17.22
N THR A 11 -3.25 -22.30 -16.40
CA THR A 11 -2.81 -21.80 -15.07
C THR A 11 -1.83 -20.64 -15.19
N GLY A 12 -0.90 -20.69 -16.15
CA GLY A 12 0.09 -19.63 -16.38
C GLY A 12 -0.51 -18.34 -16.97
N GLN A 13 -1.56 -18.44 -17.80
CA GLN A 13 -2.29 -17.28 -18.32
C GLN A 13 -3.20 -16.64 -17.27
N GLY A 14 -3.89 -17.44 -16.45
CA GLY A 14 -4.75 -16.94 -15.37
C GLY A 14 -3.99 -16.12 -14.32
N ILE A 15 -2.80 -16.58 -13.91
CA ILE A 15 -1.94 -15.86 -12.96
C ILE A 15 -1.51 -14.49 -13.53
N LYS A 16 -1.18 -14.43 -14.83
CA LYS A 16 -0.80 -13.18 -15.49
C LYS A 16 -1.97 -12.19 -15.59
N MET A 17 -3.18 -12.68 -15.83
CA MET A 17 -4.37 -11.83 -15.91
C MET A 17 -4.72 -11.20 -14.55
N ILE A 18 -4.63 -11.97 -13.47
CA ILE A 18 -4.86 -11.47 -12.10
C ILE A 18 -3.83 -10.40 -11.74
N ASP A 19 -2.55 -10.62 -12.09
CA ASP A 19 -1.48 -9.63 -11.87
C ASP A 19 -1.79 -8.30 -12.59
N ILE A 20 -2.28 -8.36 -13.83
CA ILE A 20 -2.67 -7.16 -14.60
C ILE A 20 -3.85 -6.45 -13.95
N ILE A 21 -4.91 -7.18 -13.57
CA ILE A 21 -6.08 -6.58 -12.90
C ILE A 21 -5.64 -5.91 -11.60
N PHE A 22 -4.77 -6.56 -10.83
CA PHE A 22 -4.24 -6.00 -9.59
C PHE A 22 -3.49 -4.68 -9.85
N LEU A 23 -2.61 -4.63 -10.86
CA LEU A 23 -1.86 -3.43 -11.21
C LEU A 23 -2.77 -2.29 -11.70
N ILE A 24 -3.81 -2.61 -12.47
CA ILE A 24 -4.81 -1.63 -12.91
C ILE A 24 -5.53 -1.04 -11.70
N LEU A 25 -6.01 -1.89 -10.78
CA LEU A 25 -6.66 -1.42 -9.55
C LEU A 25 -5.70 -0.58 -8.71
N ALA A 26 -4.44 -1.01 -8.56
CA ALA A 26 -3.43 -0.26 -7.82
C ALA A 26 -3.26 1.16 -8.37
N ILE A 27 -3.12 1.31 -9.68
CA ILE A 27 -2.99 2.62 -10.31
C ILE A 27 -4.27 3.44 -10.16
N LEU A 28 -5.43 2.85 -10.44
CA LEU A 28 -6.73 3.53 -10.35
C LEU A 28 -6.99 4.07 -8.94
N PHE A 29 -6.82 3.24 -7.91
CA PHE A 29 -6.99 3.66 -6.53
C PHE A 29 -5.92 4.66 -6.08
N SER A 30 -4.68 4.52 -6.55
CA SER A 30 -3.62 5.49 -6.22
C SER A 30 -3.93 6.87 -6.79
N VAL A 31 -4.39 6.93 -8.06
CA VAL A 31 -4.85 8.18 -8.67
C VAL A 31 -6.08 8.71 -7.95
N PHE A 32 -7.04 7.85 -7.58
CA PHE A 32 -8.23 8.25 -6.84
C PHE A 32 -7.88 8.91 -5.51
N TYR A 33 -7.08 8.26 -4.66
CA TYR A 33 -6.68 8.85 -3.38
C TYR A 33 -5.76 10.05 -3.55
N GLY A 34 -4.92 10.07 -4.59
CA GLY A 34 -4.09 11.21 -4.94
C GLY A 34 -4.92 12.44 -5.33
N VAL A 35 -5.92 12.31 -6.20
CA VAL A 35 -6.71 13.44 -6.73
C VAL A 35 -7.81 13.87 -5.77
N PHE A 36 -8.52 12.91 -5.17
CA PHE A 36 -9.69 13.16 -4.33
C PHE A 36 -9.35 13.29 -2.84
N TRP A 37 -8.08 13.47 -2.49
CA TRP A 37 -7.61 13.54 -1.10
C TRP A 37 -8.37 14.58 -0.28
N LYS A 38 -8.73 15.74 -0.86
CA LYS A 38 -9.42 16.83 -0.14
C LYS A 38 -10.84 16.47 0.26
N GLN A 39 -11.53 15.70 -0.59
CA GLN A 39 -12.92 15.31 -0.37
C GLN A 39 -12.99 14.15 0.62
N ILE A 40 -12.00 13.26 0.59
CA ILE A 40 -11.93 12.08 1.44
C ILE A 40 -11.44 12.47 2.83
N TRP A 41 -10.36 13.26 2.89
CA TRP A 41 -9.73 13.68 4.13
C TRP A 41 -10.15 15.09 4.46
N VAL A 42 -11.13 15.22 5.37
CA VAL A 42 -11.51 16.51 5.96
C VAL A 42 -10.42 16.93 6.95
N MET A 43 -9.26 17.31 6.42
CA MET A 43 -8.26 18.03 7.22
C MET A 43 -8.67 19.50 7.30
N PRO A 44 -8.50 20.17 8.45
CA PRO A 44 -8.70 21.61 8.55
C PRO A 44 -7.68 22.28 7.61
N LEU A 45 -8.12 22.60 6.40
CA LEU A 45 -7.32 23.30 5.40
C LEU A 45 -6.97 24.65 6.02
N SER A 46 -5.68 24.87 6.32
CA SER A 46 -5.23 26.20 6.73
C SER A 46 -5.64 27.19 5.63
N PRO A 47 -6.25 28.34 5.97
CA PRO A 47 -6.51 29.36 4.97
C PRO A 47 -5.18 29.74 4.29
N GLY A 48 -5.12 29.63 2.95
CA GLY A 48 -3.94 29.99 2.16
C GLY A 48 -3.07 28.85 1.61
N LEU A 49 -3.60 27.64 1.38
CA LEU A 49 -2.82 26.59 0.69
C LEU A 49 -2.35 27.07 -0.71
N THR A 50 -1.03 27.15 -0.88
CA THR A 50 -0.41 27.45 -2.17
C THR A 50 -0.64 26.32 -3.17
N LYS A 51 -0.65 26.63 -4.47
CA LYS A 51 -0.75 25.62 -5.54
C LYS A 51 0.32 24.51 -5.41
N SER A 52 1.52 24.89 -4.97
CA SER A 52 2.62 23.94 -4.72
C SER A 52 2.28 22.96 -3.60
N ARG A 53 1.74 23.43 -2.47
CA ARG A 53 1.31 22.54 -1.38
C ARG A 53 0.18 21.61 -1.80
N LEU A 54 -0.76 22.09 -2.63
CA LEU A 54 -1.81 21.25 -3.19
C LEU A 54 -1.26 20.10 -4.02
N LEU A 55 -0.30 20.41 -4.90
CA LEU A 55 0.34 19.40 -5.74
C LEU A 55 1.16 18.41 -4.90
N HIS A 56 1.83 18.89 -3.84
CA HIS A 56 2.53 18.04 -2.90
C HIS A 56 1.59 17.03 -2.25
N GLU A 57 0.44 17.46 -1.70
CA GLU A 57 -0.52 16.55 -1.07
C GLU A 57 -1.07 15.50 -2.06
N VAL A 58 -1.32 15.88 -3.32
CA VAL A 58 -1.73 14.93 -4.37
C VAL A 58 -0.69 13.83 -4.55
N TRP A 59 0.58 14.21 -4.76
CA TRP A 59 1.66 13.25 -4.93
C TRP A 59 1.92 12.43 -3.67
N PHE A 60 1.81 13.04 -2.50
CA PHE A 60 2.03 12.39 -1.22
C PHE A 60 1.01 11.27 -0.99
N ASN A 61 -0.28 11.55 -1.19
CA ASN A 61 -1.35 10.55 -1.08
C ASN A 61 -1.25 9.49 -2.19
N PHE A 62 -0.93 9.89 -3.43
CA PHE A 62 -0.71 8.96 -4.55
C PHE A 62 0.41 7.97 -4.24
N ILE A 63 1.58 8.45 -3.81
CA ILE A 63 2.75 7.61 -3.48
C ILE A 63 2.44 6.73 -2.27
N GLY A 64 1.74 7.26 -1.26
CA GLY A 64 1.27 6.48 -0.11
C GLY A 64 0.41 5.30 -0.54
N SER A 65 -0.62 5.56 -1.37
CA SER A 65 -1.50 4.55 -1.95
C SER A 65 -0.75 3.53 -2.78
N LEU A 66 0.11 3.99 -3.70
CA LEU A 66 0.88 3.13 -4.57
C LEU A 66 1.80 2.20 -3.77
N THR A 67 2.47 2.73 -2.74
CA THR A 67 3.32 1.94 -1.84
C THR A 67 2.52 0.86 -1.13
N GLY A 68 1.32 1.19 -0.62
CA GLY A 68 0.45 0.19 0.00
C GLY A 68 0.05 -0.94 -0.94
N TRP A 69 -0.30 -0.61 -2.19
CA TRP A 69 -0.61 -1.60 -3.23
C TRP A 69 0.60 -2.46 -3.59
N ILE A 70 1.81 -1.88 -3.65
CA ILE A 70 3.05 -2.65 -3.87
C ILE A 70 3.29 -3.63 -2.73
N CYS A 71 3.13 -3.21 -1.47
CA CYS A 71 3.26 -4.10 -0.32
C CYS A 71 2.24 -5.24 -0.37
N LEU A 72 0.98 -4.95 -0.70
CA LEU A 72 -0.05 -5.97 -0.86
C LEU A 72 0.28 -6.93 -2.02
N TYR A 73 0.81 -6.41 -3.12
CA TYR A 73 1.26 -7.23 -4.26
C TYR A 73 2.38 -8.19 -3.85
N ILE A 74 3.36 -7.72 -3.07
CA ILE A 74 4.46 -8.56 -2.57
C ILE A 74 3.92 -9.70 -1.71
N ILE A 75 3.00 -9.42 -0.77
CA ILE A 75 2.35 -10.43 0.06
C ILE A 75 1.58 -11.44 -0.82
N TYR A 76 0.81 -10.93 -1.77
CA TYR A 76 0.06 -11.78 -2.69
C TYR A 76 1.00 -12.71 -3.47
N LYS A 77 2.08 -12.19 -4.05
CA LYS A 77 3.03 -13.00 -4.82
C LYS A 77 3.78 -14.00 -3.94
N SER A 78 4.20 -13.62 -2.75
CA SER A 78 4.90 -14.53 -1.83
C SER A 78 4.00 -15.67 -1.37
N LEU A 79 2.71 -15.40 -1.15
CA LEU A 79 1.75 -16.41 -0.68
C LEU A 79 1.07 -17.20 -1.80
N SER A 80 1.05 -16.68 -3.04
CA SER A 80 0.38 -17.31 -4.19
C SER A 80 0.93 -18.68 -4.58
N ALA A 81 2.16 -19.01 -4.17
CA ALA A 81 2.78 -20.32 -4.41
C ALA A 81 2.25 -21.42 -3.46
N PHE A 82 1.57 -21.05 -2.36
CA PHE A 82 1.10 -21.98 -1.35
C PHE A 82 -0.39 -22.31 -1.54
N THR A 83 -0.79 -23.50 -1.09
CA THR A 83 -2.21 -23.87 -1.00
C THR A 83 -2.86 -23.18 0.19
N TRP A 84 -4.17 -22.96 0.17
CA TRP A 84 -4.88 -22.29 1.27
C TRP A 84 -4.64 -22.95 2.63
N GLN A 85 -4.51 -24.28 2.68
CA GLN A 85 -4.22 -25.01 3.92
C GLN A 85 -2.81 -24.75 4.46
N THR A 86 -1.85 -24.38 3.61
CA THR A 86 -0.45 -24.17 3.98
C THR A 86 -0.07 -22.69 4.07
N VAL A 87 -0.90 -21.77 3.57
CA VAL A 87 -0.63 -20.32 3.68
C VAL A 87 -0.44 -19.90 5.14
N VAL A 88 -1.32 -20.30 6.04
CA VAL A 88 -1.33 -19.84 7.45
C VAL A 88 -0.01 -20.15 8.16
N ILE A 89 0.57 -21.32 7.93
CA ILE A 89 1.83 -21.73 8.55
C ILE A 89 3.07 -21.06 7.92
N ASN A 90 2.92 -20.46 6.74
CA ASN A 90 4.00 -19.76 6.02
C ASN A 90 3.94 -18.22 6.22
N ILE A 91 2.96 -17.71 6.97
CA ILE A 91 2.91 -16.29 7.32
C ILE A 91 4.05 -15.98 8.30
N SER A 92 5.03 -15.21 7.82
CA SER A 92 6.10 -14.64 8.64
C SER A 92 5.74 -13.23 9.15
N TRP A 93 6.49 -12.76 10.15
CA TRP A 93 6.41 -11.38 10.65
C TRP A 93 6.56 -10.30 9.57
N GLN A 94 7.31 -10.59 8.51
CA GLN A 94 7.47 -9.68 7.38
C GLN A 94 6.14 -9.44 6.66
N HIS A 95 5.32 -10.48 6.49
CA HIS A 95 4.00 -10.35 5.89
C HIS A 95 3.07 -9.51 6.75
N ILE A 96 3.12 -9.68 8.07
CA ILE A 96 2.33 -8.88 9.01
C ILE A 96 2.71 -7.40 8.90
N PHE A 97 4.01 -7.10 8.89
CA PHE A 97 4.48 -5.72 8.75
C PHE A 97 4.09 -5.11 7.40
N LEU A 98 4.29 -5.84 6.30
CA LEU A 98 3.85 -5.41 4.97
C LEU A 98 2.33 -5.24 4.91
N PHE A 99 1.56 -6.04 5.64
CA PHE A 99 0.10 -5.94 5.67
C PHE A 99 -0.35 -4.66 6.38
N ILE A 100 0.31 -4.29 7.48
CA ILE A 100 0.06 -3.02 8.17
C ILE A 100 0.38 -1.83 7.24
N ILE A 101 1.52 -1.90 6.54
CA ILE A 101 1.88 -0.88 5.53
C ILE A 101 0.88 -0.87 4.38
N ALA A 102 0.40 -2.02 3.92
CA ALA A 102 -0.59 -2.11 2.86
C ALA A 102 -1.91 -1.45 3.26
N LEU A 103 -2.43 -1.75 4.45
CA LEU A 103 -3.71 -1.18 4.94
C LEU A 103 -3.65 0.35 5.06
N THR A 104 -2.57 0.86 5.64
CA THR A 104 -2.36 2.30 5.81
C THR A 104 -1.98 2.98 4.50
N GLY A 105 -1.24 2.29 3.65
CA GLY A 105 -0.77 2.72 2.36
C GLY A 105 -1.92 2.88 1.38
N ILE A 106 -2.71 1.83 1.12
CA ILE A 106 -3.76 1.79 0.08
C ILE A 106 -4.70 3.01 0.13
N THR A 107 -4.98 3.53 1.32
CA THR A 107 -5.84 4.70 1.54
C THR A 107 -5.15 6.06 1.35
N GLY A 108 -3.85 6.07 1.06
CA GLY A 108 -3.02 7.27 0.95
C GLY A 108 -2.52 7.82 2.30
N LEU A 109 -2.86 7.18 3.43
CA LEU A 109 -2.57 7.69 4.78
C LEU A 109 -1.16 7.38 5.30
N LEU A 110 -0.47 6.41 4.71
CA LEU A 110 0.85 5.97 5.18
C LEU A 110 1.83 7.13 5.42
N PRO A 111 1.98 8.11 4.51
CA PRO A 111 2.92 9.20 4.73
C PRO A 111 2.54 10.10 5.93
N TYR A 112 1.24 10.32 6.18
CA TYR A 112 0.76 11.07 7.35
C TYR A 112 1.01 10.30 8.66
N ILE A 113 0.80 8.99 8.65
CA ILE A 113 1.07 8.12 9.80
C ILE A 113 2.56 8.13 10.14
N LEU A 114 3.43 8.01 9.13
CA LEU A 114 4.88 8.08 9.32
C LEU A 114 5.33 9.43 9.89
N TRP A 115 4.76 10.53 9.39
CA TRP A 115 5.02 11.86 9.94
C TRP A 115 4.52 12.03 11.38
N SER A 116 3.38 11.44 11.72
CA SER A 116 2.85 11.48 13.09
C SER A 116 3.72 10.68 14.05
N ILE A 117 4.21 9.51 13.61
CA ILE A 117 5.12 8.68 14.40
C ILE A 117 6.44 9.42 14.66
N SER A 118 7.04 10.06 13.65
CA SER A 118 8.31 10.78 13.83
C SER A 118 8.19 11.89 14.88
N ARG A 119 7.07 12.62 14.91
CA ARG A 119 6.82 13.65 15.92
C ARG A 119 6.69 13.11 17.34
N VAL A 120 6.07 11.95 17.52
CA VAL A 120 5.99 11.29 18.83
C VAL A 120 7.38 10.88 19.30
N VAL A 121 8.20 10.34 18.41
CA VAL A 121 9.59 9.97 18.72
C VAL A 121 10.40 11.20 19.15
N ASP A 122 10.31 12.31 18.40
CA ASP A 122 10.98 13.57 18.75
C ASP A 122 10.58 14.09 20.14
N GLN A 123 9.29 13.98 20.48
CA GLN A 123 8.78 14.39 21.79
C GLN A 123 9.32 13.52 22.94
N ILE A 124 9.39 12.20 22.74
CA ILE A 124 9.93 11.26 23.73
C ILE A 124 11.42 11.52 23.93
N ILE A 125 12.19 11.62 22.85
CA ILE A 125 13.63 11.90 22.90
C ILE A 125 13.87 13.24 23.59
N GLY A 126 13.12 14.29 23.23
CA GLY A 126 13.23 15.60 23.86
C GLY A 126 12.93 15.59 25.37
N LYS A 127 12.03 14.72 25.83
CA LYS A 127 11.77 14.53 27.27
C LYS A 127 12.88 13.79 27.99
N ILE A 128 13.52 12.81 27.33
CA ILE A 128 14.63 12.04 27.89
C ILE A 128 15.89 12.90 27.99
N LEU A 129 16.20 13.69 26.95
CA LEU A 129 17.42 14.51 26.87
C LEU A 129 17.37 15.80 27.71
N LYS A 130 16.18 16.28 28.08
CA LYS A 130 16.01 17.46 28.95
C LYS A 130 15.96 17.12 30.44
N LYS A 131 16.20 15.86 30.79
CA LYS A 131 16.25 15.34 32.16
C LYS A 131 17.69 15.10 32.56
#